data_AF-A0AAE0EJE9-F1
#
_entry.id   AF-A0AAE0EJE9-F1
#
_cell.length_a   1.000
_cell.length_b   1.000
_cell.length_c   1.000
_cell.angle_alpha   90.00
_cell.angle_beta   90.00
_cell.angle_gamma   90.00
#
_symmetry.space_group_name_H-M   'P 1'
#
loop_
_entity.id
_entity.type
_entity.pdbx_description
1 polymer ?
#
loop_
_entity_poly.entity_id
_entity_poly.type
_entity_poly.pdbx_seq_one_letter_code
_entity_poly.pdbx_strand_id
1 'polypeptide(L)'
;MNFNIEGPSNFASSSFHDDEAQLMADLETIDAEQEAIITQHGKIQPAIAQYLNQQNNQVTYGGSIPGHIVINRDRKSADSSLFNDYFVKNPRYNDQMFRRCFQMGRSLFLCIVNDVEAHDNYFVQRRDSVGRLGLSTLQKITTVFRMLAYGLPANATDEYIKIEESIAIESLKRFCRAVMEVFAEQYLISPNAINVARILRTGKDCGFPGMMRSLDCTHWKWKNRPTAWARQYVGRSGSQTIILEAVGDYDLWIWHAYFGLPGTNNDINMLDASYLFANLA
;
A
#
# COMPACT_ATOMS: atom_id res chain seq x y z
N MET A 1 -8.75 29.95 80.59
CA MET A 1 -7.33 29.89 80.16
C MET A 1 -7.29 30.24 78.69
N ASN A 2 -6.68 31.39 78.39
CA ASN A 2 -6.37 31.83 77.02
C ASN A 2 -5.28 30.92 76.46
N PHE A 3 -5.40 30.48 75.21
CA PHE A 3 -4.24 30.11 74.41
C PHE A 3 -4.37 30.63 72.98
N ASN A 4 -3.21 31.11 72.52
CA ASN A 4 -2.99 32.07 71.45
C ASN A 4 -3.18 31.51 70.04
N ILE A 5 -3.42 32.47 69.15
CA ILE A 5 -3.35 32.39 67.69
C ILE A 5 -1.88 32.27 67.27
N GLU A 6 -1.53 31.23 66.50
CA GLU A 6 -0.38 31.23 65.59
C GLU A 6 -0.87 30.89 64.18
N GLY A 7 -0.28 31.58 63.19
CA GLY A 7 -0.78 31.76 61.83
C GLY A 7 -0.66 30.56 60.86
N PRO A 8 -0.89 30.80 59.56
CA PRO A 8 -1.27 29.76 58.61
C PRO A 8 -0.06 28.93 58.17
N SER A 9 -0.21 27.61 58.19
CA SER A 9 0.69 26.70 57.51
C SER A 9 0.49 26.80 55.99
N ASN A 10 1.54 27.21 55.31
CA ASN A 10 1.72 27.27 53.86
C ASN A 10 1.00 26.13 53.12
N PHE A 11 -0.05 26.48 52.36
CA PHE A 11 -0.43 25.69 51.19
C PHE A 11 0.68 25.91 50.14
N ALA A 12 1.48 24.88 49.88
CA ALA A 12 2.36 24.85 48.73
C ALA A 12 1.50 24.84 47.46
N SER A 13 1.32 25.99 46.83
CA SER A 13 0.89 26.08 45.44
C SER A 13 2.12 25.87 44.55
N SER A 14 2.49 24.62 44.28
CA SER A 14 3.47 24.34 43.21
C SER A 14 3.31 22.91 42.70
N SER A 15 2.53 22.75 41.64
CA SER A 15 2.74 21.68 40.64
C SER A 15 1.87 21.86 39.39
N PHE A 16 0.80 22.67 39.43
CA PHE A 16 -0.08 22.83 38.27
C PHE A 16 0.54 23.60 37.09
N HIS A 17 1.49 24.51 37.36
CA HIS A 17 2.08 25.35 36.31
C HIS A 17 3.18 24.65 35.51
N ASP A 18 3.93 23.75 36.14
CA ASP A 18 5.03 23.04 35.48
C ASP A 18 4.49 21.97 34.52
N ASP A 19 3.37 21.32 34.88
CA ASP A 19 2.69 20.36 34.00
C ASP A 19 2.04 21.05 32.78
N GLU A 20 1.47 22.24 32.96
CA GLU A 20 0.85 23.03 31.88
C GLU A 20 1.91 23.60 30.92
N ALA A 21 3.04 24.07 31.44
CA ALA A 21 4.17 24.52 30.64
C ALA A 21 4.82 23.38 29.85
N GLN A 22 4.94 22.18 30.45
CA GLN A 22 5.43 21.00 29.75
C GLN A 22 4.46 20.56 28.66
N LEU A 23 3.16 20.58 28.92
CA LEU A 23 2.14 20.21 27.94
C LEU A 23 2.12 21.18 26.75
N MET A 24 2.27 22.49 27.01
CA MET A 24 2.36 23.51 25.98
C MET A 24 3.63 23.41 25.14
N ALA A 25 4.77 23.09 25.78
CA ALA A 25 6.02 22.83 25.07
C ALA A 25 5.94 21.55 24.21
N ASP A 26 5.32 20.49 24.74
CA ASP A 26 5.08 19.24 23.99
C ASP A 26 4.13 19.50 22.81
N LEU A 27 3.08 20.33 22.98
CA LEU A 27 2.15 20.75 21.93
C LEU A 27 2.83 21.60 20.84
N GLU A 28 3.66 22.58 21.22
CA GLU A 28 4.44 23.38 20.26
C GLU A 28 5.45 22.53 19.49
N THR A 29 6.05 21.53 20.14
CA THR A 29 6.95 20.58 19.49
C THR A 29 6.20 19.70 18.51
N ILE A 30 5.01 19.23 18.88
CA ILE A 30 4.13 18.44 17.99
C ILE A 30 3.66 19.28 16.80
N ASP A 31 3.29 20.55 17.00
CA ASP A 31 2.83 21.44 15.93
C ASP A 31 3.96 21.81 14.95
N ALA A 32 5.19 22.02 15.45
CA ALA A 32 6.37 22.23 14.60
C ALA A 32 6.75 20.98 13.80
N GLU A 33 6.68 19.80 14.43
CA GLU A 33 6.84 18.51 13.74
C GLU A 33 5.74 18.32 12.67
N GLN A 34 4.49 18.72 12.95
CA GLN A 34 3.39 18.66 11.97
C GLN A 34 3.67 19.47 10.71
N GLU A 35 4.12 20.71 10.82
CA GLU A 35 4.34 21.58 9.66
C GLU A 35 5.45 21.05 8.74
N ALA A 36 6.54 20.54 9.34
CA ALA A 36 7.62 19.88 8.60
C ALA A 36 7.11 18.63 7.86
N ILE A 37 6.29 17.84 8.54
CA ILE A 37 5.76 16.57 8.03
C ILE A 37 4.71 16.78 6.93
N ILE A 38 3.80 17.75 7.06
CA ILE A 38 2.80 18.09 6.02
C ILE A 38 3.49 18.55 4.73
N THR A 39 4.59 19.31 4.87
CA THR A 39 5.41 19.78 3.74
C THR A 39 6.19 18.64 3.07
N GLN A 40 6.57 17.59 3.82
CA GLN A 40 7.33 16.43 3.35
C GLN A 40 6.47 15.32 2.71
N HIS A 41 5.27 15.06 3.23
CA HIS A 41 4.45 13.89 2.84
C HIS A 41 3.53 14.12 1.62
N GLY A 42 3.51 15.33 1.07
CA GLY A 42 2.63 15.74 -0.02
C GLY A 42 2.94 15.19 -1.42
N LYS A 43 3.71 14.11 -1.61
CA LYS A 43 4.11 13.64 -2.96
C LYS A 43 3.36 12.42 -3.48
N ILE A 44 2.90 11.53 -2.60
CA ILE A 44 2.23 10.28 -3.03
C ILE A 44 0.86 10.59 -3.61
N GLN A 45 0.05 11.37 -2.89
CA GLN A 45 -1.30 11.74 -3.32
C GLN A 45 -1.33 12.48 -4.67
N PRO A 46 -0.50 13.53 -4.95
CA PRO A 46 -0.52 14.17 -6.26
C PRO A 46 0.11 13.32 -7.38
N ALA A 47 1.09 12.47 -7.09
CA ALA A 47 1.64 11.54 -8.09
C ALA A 47 0.61 10.47 -8.48
N ILE A 48 -0.14 9.94 -7.51
CA ILE A 48 -1.29 9.05 -7.75
C ILE A 48 -2.34 9.79 -8.58
N ALA A 49 -2.74 11.00 -8.17
CA ALA A 49 -3.74 11.79 -8.91
C ALA A 49 -3.31 12.06 -10.36
N GLN A 50 -2.04 12.38 -10.61
CA GLN A 50 -1.50 12.53 -11.96
C GLN A 50 -1.54 11.21 -12.75
N TYR A 51 -1.13 10.10 -12.15
CA TYR A 51 -1.17 8.78 -12.79
C TYR A 51 -2.60 8.38 -13.17
N LEU A 52 -3.56 8.56 -12.26
CA LEU A 52 -4.98 8.30 -12.49
C LEU A 52 -5.53 9.15 -13.66
N ASN A 53 -5.17 10.43 -13.69
CA ASN A 53 -5.57 11.34 -14.78
C ASN A 53 -4.96 10.95 -16.14
N GLN A 54 -3.70 10.48 -16.18
CA GLN A 54 -3.07 10.01 -17.41
C GLN A 54 -3.72 8.74 -17.97
N GLN A 55 -4.11 7.80 -17.10
CA GLN A 55 -4.80 6.56 -17.51
C GLN A 55 -6.17 6.85 -18.14
N ASN A 56 -6.91 7.83 -17.62
CA ASN A 56 -8.24 8.18 -18.14
C ASN A 56 -8.19 8.77 -19.56
N ASN A 57 -7.07 9.37 -19.97
CA ASN A 57 -6.91 10.01 -21.28
C ASN A 57 -6.42 9.08 -22.41
N GLN A 58 -6.18 7.79 -22.16
CA GLN A 58 -5.52 6.87 -23.11
C GLN A 58 -6.42 5.77 -23.72
N VAL A 59 -7.75 5.86 -23.64
CA VAL A 59 -8.60 4.79 -24.21
C VAL A 59 -8.76 4.95 -25.72
N THR A 60 -7.81 4.41 -26.49
CA THR A 60 -7.95 4.20 -27.94
C THR A 60 -8.52 2.80 -28.18
N TYR A 61 -9.77 2.74 -28.66
CA TYR A 61 -10.38 1.47 -29.07
C TYR A 61 -9.80 1.04 -30.43
N GLY A 62 -8.88 0.07 -30.40
CA GLY A 62 -8.42 -0.61 -31.60
C GLY A 62 -9.49 -1.57 -32.11
N GLY A 63 -9.83 -1.46 -33.40
CA GLY A 63 -10.70 -2.43 -34.06
C GLY A 63 -10.07 -3.82 -34.14
N SER A 64 -10.81 -4.78 -34.70
CA SER A 64 -10.33 -6.14 -34.94
C SER A 64 -9.02 -6.12 -35.74
N ILE A 65 -7.98 -6.78 -35.21
CA ILE A 65 -6.69 -6.92 -35.88
C ILE A 65 -6.82 -8.06 -36.91
N PRO A 66 -6.58 -7.82 -38.21
CA PRO A 66 -6.60 -8.87 -39.23
C PRO A 66 -5.62 -10.01 -38.87
N GLY A 67 -6.09 -11.26 -38.91
CA GLY A 67 -5.30 -12.44 -38.55
C GLY A 67 -5.35 -12.84 -37.06
N HIS A 68 -6.05 -12.11 -36.21
CA HIS A 68 -6.23 -12.49 -34.81
C HIS A 68 -7.16 -13.72 -34.66
N ILE A 69 -6.61 -14.83 -34.16
CA ILE A 69 -7.36 -16.07 -33.92
C ILE A 69 -7.88 -16.08 -32.48
N VAL A 70 -9.20 -16.16 -32.32
CA VAL A 70 -9.83 -16.30 -31.00
C VAL A 70 -9.84 -17.76 -30.58
N ILE A 71 -9.06 -18.10 -29.56
CA ILE A 71 -9.02 -19.45 -28.98
C ILE A 71 -10.14 -19.59 -27.93
N ASN A 72 -10.92 -20.68 -28.02
CA ASN A 72 -11.87 -21.04 -26.97
C ASN A 72 -11.14 -21.68 -25.79
N ARG A 73 -11.03 -20.94 -24.69
CA ARG A 73 -10.26 -21.34 -23.49
C ARG A 73 -11.12 -22.02 -22.40
N ASP A 74 -12.37 -22.36 -22.67
CA ASP A 74 -13.29 -22.97 -21.70
C ASP A 74 -13.34 -22.25 -20.32
N ARG A 75 -13.50 -20.93 -20.38
CA ARG A 75 -13.43 -20.02 -19.22
C ARG A 75 -14.41 -20.37 -18.10
N LYS A 76 -15.55 -20.97 -18.43
CA LYS A 76 -16.59 -21.35 -17.45
C LYS A 76 -16.16 -22.54 -16.59
N SER A 77 -15.51 -23.53 -17.20
CA SER A 77 -14.97 -24.69 -16.47
C SER A 77 -13.85 -24.26 -15.53
N ALA A 78 -12.99 -23.34 -15.99
CA ALA A 78 -11.94 -22.76 -15.14
C ALA A 78 -12.51 -21.96 -13.96
N ASP A 79 -13.57 -21.18 -14.17
CA ASP A 79 -14.28 -20.46 -13.09
C ASP A 79 -14.83 -21.42 -12.04
N SER A 80 -15.51 -22.48 -12.51
CA SER A 80 -16.08 -23.51 -11.63
C SER A 80 -14.99 -24.24 -10.84
N SER A 81 -13.88 -24.55 -11.49
CA SER A 81 -12.72 -25.21 -10.86
C SER A 81 -12.09 -24.31 -9.80
N LEU A 82 -11.87 -23.04 -10.13
CA LEU A 82 -11.35 -22.03 -9.19
C LEU A 82 -12.25 -21.90 -7.96
N PHE A 83 -13.57 -21.83 -8.17
CA PHE A 83 -14.53 -21.74 -7.08
C PHE A 83 -14.48 -22.97 -6.16
N ASN A 84 -14.46 -24.17 -6.74
CA ASN A 84 -14.36 -25.41 -5.98
C ASN A 84 -13.02 -25.58 -5.25
N ASP A 85 -11.95 -25.04 -5.82
CA ASP A 85 -10.62 -25.13 -5.24
C ASP A 85 -10.48 -24.29 -3.97
N TYR A 86 -11.09 -23.10 -3.93
CA TYR A 86 -10.81 -22.12 -2.87
C TYR A 86 -12.01 -21.55 -2.13
N PHE A 87 -13.21 -21.49 -2.73
CA PHE A 87 -14.31 -20.63 -2.25
C PHE A 87 -15.60 -21.38 -1.88
N VAL A 88 -15.77 -22.62 -2.33
CA VAL A 88 -16.88 -23.48 -1.88
C VAL A 88 -16.78 -23.76 -0.37
N LYS A 89 -17.91 -24.11 0.27
CA LYS A 89 -18.01 -24.38 1.71
C LYS A 89 -16.94 -25.35 2.23
N ASN A 90 -16.65 -26.40 1.46
CA ASN A 90 -15.60 -27.38 1.75
C ASN A 90 -14.60 -27.37 0.59
N PRO A 91 -13.67 -26.40 0.56
CA PRO A 91 -12.78 -26.20 -0.58
C PRO A 91 -11.71 -27.28 -0.64
N ARG A 92 -11.21 -27.58 -1.84
CA ARG A 92 -10.07 -28.49 -2.03
C ARG A 92 -8.85 -28.03 -1.25
N TYR A 93 -8.63 -26.71 -1.20
CA TYR A 93 -7.55 -26.08 -0.45
C TYR A 93 -8.09 -25.38 0.80
N ASN A 94 -7.63 -25.84 1.96
CA ASN A 94 -8.00 -25.26 3.25
C ASN A 94 -7.41 -23.84 3.42
N ASP A 95 -7.77 -23.19 4.53
CA ASP A 95 -7.40 -21.78 4.79
C ASP A 95 -5.90 -21.56 4.91
N GLN A 96 -5.16 -22.56 5.43
CA GLN A 96 -3.70 -22.49 5.53
C GLN A 96 -3.07 -22.53 4.13
N MET A 97 -3.56 -23.40 3.25
CA MET A 97 -3.13 -23.48 1.85
C MET A 97 -3.53 -22.22 1.09
N PHE A 98 -4.75 -21.70 1.31
CA PHE A 98 -5.20 -20.43 0.74
C PHE A 98 -4.24 -19.30 1.13
N ARG A 99 -3.89 -19.18 2.42
CA ARG A 99 -2.96 -18.14 2.88
C ARG A 99 -1.57 -18.28 2.27
N ARG A 100 -1.09 -19.50 2.05
CA ARG A 100 0.17 -19.74 1.30
C ARG A 100 0.05 -19.37 -0.17
N CYS A 101 -1.12 -19.56 -0.78
CA CYS A 101 -1.41 -19.24 -2.17
C CYS A 101 -1.54 -17.72 -2.45
N PHE A 102 -2.19 -16.99 -1.54
CA PHE A 102 -2.56 -15.58 -1.77
C PHE A 102 -1.88 -14.61 -0.81
N GLN A 103 -1.03 -15.11 0.11
CA GLN A 103 -0.37 -14.35 1.17
C GLN A 103 -1.33 -13.63 2.14
N MET A 104 -2.62 -13.98 2.12
CA MET A 104 -3.66 -13.37 2.95
C MET A 104 -4.78 -14.35 3.30
N GLY A 105 -5.61 -14.01 4.28
CA GLY A 105 -6.79 -14.80 4.62
C GLY A 105 -7.89 -14.70 3.56
N ARG A 106 -8.74 -15.74 3.45
CA ARG A 106 -9.86 -15.78 2.50
C ARG A 106 -10.86 -14.64 2.73
N SER A 107 -11.12 -14.29 3.99
CA SER A 107 -12.03 -13.19 4.34
C SER A 107 -11.55 -11.84 3.79
N LEU A 108 -10.26 -11.52 3.99
CA LEU A 108 -9.66 -10.30 3.46
C LEU A 108 -9.66 -10.30 1.93
N PHE A 109 -9.32 -11.43 1.30
CA PHE A 109 -9.40 -11.57 -0.15
C PHE A 109 -10.80 -11.28 -0.67
N LEU A 110 -11.84 -11.85 -0.06
CA LEU A 110 -13.23 -11.62 -0.46
C LEU A 110 -13.70 -10.18 -0.19
N CYS A 111 -13.22 -9.54 0.88
CA CYS A 111 -13.46 -8.11 1.12
C CYS A 111 -12.95 -7.28 -0.06
N ILE A 112 -11.68 -7.48 -0.44
CA ILE A 112 -11.07 -6.77 -1.57
C ILE A 112 -11.83 -7.05 -2.87
N VAL A 113 -12.24 -8.32 -3.10
CA VAL A 113 -13.03 -8.69 -4.28
C VAL A 113 -14.32 -7.89 -4.36
N ASN A 114 -15.08 -7.82 -3.27
CA ASN A 114 -16.37 -7.13 -3.23
C ASN A 114 -16.21 -5.62 -3.41
N ASP A 115 -15.24 -5.01 -2.74
CA ASP A 115 -15.02 -3.57 -2.80
C ASP A 115 -14.54 -3.13 -4.20
N VAL A 116 -13.64 -3.92 -4.81
CA VAL A 116 -13.17 -3.66 -6.18
C VAL A 116 -14.29 -3.89 -7.22
N GLU A 117 -15.11 -4.92 -7.04
CA GLU A 117 -16.27 -5.18 -7.91
C GLU A 117 -17.32 -4.07 -7.85
N ALA A 118 -17.58 -3.55 -6.64
CA ALA A 118 -18.49 -2.44 -6.43
C ALA A 118 -17.96 -1.13 -7.04
N HIS A 119 -16.63 -0.93 -7.05
CA HIS A 119 -15.98 0.29 -7.51
C HIS A 119 -15.78 0.36 -9.03
N ASP A 120 -15.20 -0.68 -9.66
CA ASP A 120 -14.96 -0.71 -11.11
C ASP A 120 -15.83 -1.76 -11.81
N ASN A 121 -16.80 -1.22 -12.57
CA ASN A 121 -17.72 -1.93 -13.47
C ASN A 121 -17.07 -2.95 -14.42
N TYR A 122 -15.77 -2.83 -14.70
CA TYR A 122 -14.99 -3.80 -15.45
C TYR A 122 -14.96 -5.17 -14.78
N PHE A 123 -14.90 -5.23 -13.45
CA PHE A 123 -14.75 -6.49 -12.74
C PHE A 123 -16.05 -7.29 -12.76
N VAL A 124 -17.19 -6.62 -12.64
CA VAL A 124 -18.54 -7.20 -12.73
C VAL A 124 -18.64 -8.16 -13.92
N GLN A 125 -19.07 -9.39 -13.66
CA GLN A 125 -19.29 -10.38 -14.70
C GLN A 125 -20.48 -9.99 -15.58
N ARG A 126 -20.25 -9.83 -16.88
CA ARG A 126 -21.27 -9.44 -17.86
C ARG A 126 -21.45 -10.53 -18.92
N ARG A 127 -22.61 -10.50 -19.58
CA ARG A 127 -22.83 -11.28 -20.79
C ARG A 127 -22.36 -10.50 -22.01
N ASP A 128 -21.76 -11.19 -22.97
CA ASP A 128 -21.48 -10.61 -24.28
C ASP A 128 -22.77 -10.41 -25.08
N SER A 129 -22.68 -9.78 -26.25
CA SER A 129 -23.81 -9.54 -27.16
C SER A 129 -24.47 -10.82 -27.67
N VAL A 130 -23.80 -11.98 -27.52
CA VAL A 130 -24.30 -13.32 -27.90
C VAL A 130 -24.83 -14.07 -26.67
N GLY A 131 -24.91 -13.41 -25.51
CA GLY A 131 -25.45 -13.95 -24.27
C GLY A 131 -24.49 -14.86 -23.49
N ARG A 132 -23.23 -15.01 -23.91
CA ARG A 132 -22.23 -15.83 -23.19
C ARG A 132 -21.71 -15.06 -21.98
N LEU A 133 -21.61 -15.74 -20.84
CA LEU A 133 -21.01 -15.16 -19.64
C LEU A 133 -19.51 -14.93 -19.87
N GLY A 134 -19.06 -13.71 -19.60
CA GLY A 134 -17.66 -13.33 -19.56
C GLY A 134 -16.94 -13.87 -18.32
N LEU A 135 -15.70 -13.43 -18.13
CA LEU A 135 -14.88 -13.78 -16.97
C LEU A 135 -15.49 -13.24 -15.67
N SER A 136 -15.48 -14.07 -14.63
CA SER A 136 -15.94 -13.67 -13.30
C SER A 136 -14.96 -12.70 -12.63
N THR A 137 -15.47 -11.98 -11.63
CA THR A 137 -14.69 -11.12 -10.74
C THR A 137 -13.58 -11.92 -10.05
N LEU A 138 -13.92 -13.10 -9.52
CA LEU A 138 -12.97 -14.01 -8.86
C LEU A 138 -11.84 -14.43 -9.81
N GLN A 139 -12.15 -14.76 -11.07
CA GLN A 139 -11.12 -15.11 -12.05
C GLN A 139 -10.14 -13.95 -12.30
N LYS A 140 -10.66 -12.74 -12.53
CA LYS A 140 -9.82 -11.56 -12.78
C LYS A 140 -8.94 -11.24 -11.57
N ILE A 141 -9.52 -11.17 -10.37
CA ILE A 141 -8.79 -10.79 -9.16
C ILE A 141 -7.81 -11.89 -8.72
N THR A 142 -8.18 -13.17 -8.86
CA THR A 142 -7.24 -14.28 -8.61
C THR A 142 -6.02 -14.20 -9.53
N THR A 143 -6.23 -13.89 -10.81
CA THR A 143 -5.13 -13.67 -11.77
C THR A 143 -4.22 -12.55 -11.30
N VAL A 144 -4.78 -11.41 -10.89
CA VAL A 144 -4.01 -10.28 -10.37
C VAL A 144 -3.19 -10.67 -9.14
N PHE A 145 -3.80 -11.32 -8.15
CA PHE A 145 -3.05 -11.75 -6.96
C PHE A 145 -1.98 -12.78 -7.26
N ARG A 146 -2.17 -13.69 -8.22
CA ARG A 146 -1.11 -14.60 -8.64
C ARG A 146 0.06 -13.87 -9.30
N MET A 147 -0.23 -12.85 -10.10
CA MET A 147 0.82 -11.99 -10.68
C MET A 147 1.57 -11.21 -9.59
N LEU A 148 0.86 -10.64 -8.62
CA LEU A 148 1.46 -9.85 -7.54
C LEU A 148 2.22 -10.70 -6.51
N ALA A 149 1.66 -11.83 -6.07
CA ALA A 149 2.23 -12.66 -5.02
C ALA A 149 3.43 -13.49 -5.50
N TYR A 150 3.41 -13.95 -6.77
CA TYR A 150 4.43 -14.85 -7.30
C TYR A 150 5.27 -14.26 -8.44
N GLY A 151 4.94 -13.05 -8.92
CA GLY A 151 5.56 -12.53 -10.13
C GLY A 151 5.22 -13.36 -11.37
N LEU A 152 4.06 -14.01 -11.38
CA LEU A 152 3.64 -14.87 -12.49
C LEU A 152 3.56 -14.04 -13.78
N PRO A 153 4.17 -14.48 -14.90
CA PRO A 153 4.06 -13.76 -16.16
C PRO A 153 2.61 -13.82 -16.66
N ALA A 154 2.14 -12.75 -17.28
CA ALA A 154 0.74 -12.59 -17.64
C ALA A 154 0.23 -13.70 -18.58
N ASN A 155 1.06 -14.18 -19.51
CA ASN A 155 0.72 -15.30 -20.39
C ASN A 155 0.53 -16.65 -19.68
N ALA A 156 1.20 -16.91 -18.55
CA ALA A 156 1.04 -18.15 -17.79
C ALA A 156 -0.30 -18.25 -17.06
N THR A 157 -1.05 -17.15 -16.96
CA THR A 157 -2.39 -17.13 -16.34
C THR A 157 -3.42 -17.91 -17.16
N ASP A 158 -3.15 -18.16 -18.45
CA ASP A 158 -4.00 -18.95 -19.35
C ASP A 158 -4.00 -20.45 -19.01
N GLU A 159 -2.95 -20.96 -18.36
CA GLU A 159 -2.83 -22.39 -18.05
C GLU A 159 -3.88 -22.85 -17.03
N TYR A 160 -4.05 -22.09 -15.94
CA TYR A 160 -4.96 -22.43 -14.85
C TYR A 160 -6.28 -21.65 -14.90
N ILE A 161 -6.25 -20.33 -15.02
CA ILE A 161 -7.45 -19.48 -14.91
C ILE A 161 -8.12 -19.27 -16.29
N LYS A 162 -7.43 -19.63 -17.38
CA LYS A 162 -7.93 -19.51 -18.76
C LYS A 162 -8.17 -18.05 -19.18
N ILE A 163 -7.32 -17.16 -18.70
CA ILE A 163 -7.31 -15.73 -19.03
C ILE A 163 -6.19 -15.44 -20.03
N GLU A 164 -6.51 -14.60 -21.02
CA GLU A 164 -5.53 -14.13 -22.00
C GLU A 164 -4.62 -13.06 -21.39
N GLU A 165 -3.37 -13.03 -21.83
CA GLU A 165 -2.35 -12.07 -21.37
C GLU A 165 -2.82 -10.61 -21.37
N SER A 166 -3.49 -10.17 -22.45
CA SER A 166 -4.03 -8.81 -22.59
C SER A 166 -5.01 -8.47 -21.46
N ILE A 167 -5.92 -9.40 -21.15
CA ILE A 167 -6.92 -9.25 -20.09
C ILE A 167 -6.28 -9.31 -18.71
N ALA A 168 -5.27 -10.16 -18.52
CA ALA A 168 -4.53 -10.26 -17.25
C ALA A 168 -3.82 -8.93 -16.92
N ILE A 169 -3.12 -8.35 -17.90
CA ILE A 169 -2.44 -7.06 -17.76
C ILE A 169 -3.44 -5.93 -17.50
N GLU A 170 -4.54 -5.89 -18.25
CA GLU A 170 -5.60 -4.88 -18.06
C GLU A 170 -6.25 -5.01 -16.67
N SER A 171 -6.55 -6.25 -16.24
CA SER A 171 -7.08 -6.53 -14.91
C SER A 171 -6.14 -6.05 -13.82
N LEU A 172 -4.83 -6.28 -13.97
CA LEU A 172 -3.83 -5.81 -13.01
C LEU A 172 -3.81 -4.28 -12.89
N LYS A 173 -3.80 -3.57 -14.03
CA LYS A 173 -3.81 -2.09 -14.03
C LYS A 173 -5.06 -1.54 -13.35
N ARG A 174 -6.24 -2.03 -13.74
CA ARG A 174 -7.52 -1.60 -13.18
C ARG A 174 -7.64 -1.95 -11.70
N PHE A 175 -7.15 -3.12 -11.31
CA PHE A 175 -7.14 -3.54 -9.91
C PHE A 175 -6.28 -2.61 -9.07
N CYS A 176 -5.03 -2.34 -9.49
CA CYS A 176 -4.16 -1.42 -8.75
C CYS A 176 -4.80 -0.04 -8.62
N ARG A 177 -5.43 0.48 -9.69
CA ARG A 177 -6.18 1.73 -9.61
C ARG A 177 -7.33 1.66 -8.60
N ALA A 178 -8.20 0.65 -8.71
CA ALA A 178 -9.35 0.49 -7.84
C ALA A 178 -8.93 0.36 -6.37
N VAL A 179 -7.87 -0.41 -6.08
CA VAL A 179 -7.32 -0.54 -4.73
C VAL A 179 -6.85 0.81 -4.20
N MET A 180 -6.15 1.61 -5.02
CA MET A 180 -5.73 2.94 -4.60
C MET A 180 -6.93 3.85 -4.36
N GLU A 181 -7.92 3.88 -5.26
CA GLU A 181 -9.09 4.75 -5.12
C GLU A 181 -9.99 4.37 -3.93
N VAL A 182 -10.09 3.07 -3.60
CA VAL A 182 -10.92 2.58 -2.49
C VAL A 182 -10.20 2.67 -1.15
N PHE A 183 -8.93 2.29 -1.09
CA PHE A 183 -8.21 2.08 0.17
C PHE A 183 -7.19 3.17 0.51
N ALA A 184 -6.80 4.04 -0.43
CA ALA A 184 -5.78 5.07 -0.14
C ALA A 184 -6.20 6.02 0.98
N GLU A 185 -7.48 6.41 1.07
CA GLU A 185 -7.91 7.33 2.13
C GLU A 185 -7.73 6.72 3.53
N GLN A 186 -7.94 5.41 3.66
CA GLN A 186 -7.84 4.71 4.93
C GLN A 186 -6.40 4.31 5.30
N TYR A 187 -5.56 3.98 4.31
CA TYR A 187 -4.24 3.41 4.57
C TYR A 187 -3.08 4.29 4.08
N LEU A 188 -3.29 5.23 3.14
CA LEU A 188 -2.28 6.19 2.65
C LEU A 188 -2.54 7.58 3.23
N ILE A 189 -2.32 7.68 4.54
CA ILE A 189 -2.64 8.86 5.33
C ILE A 189 -1.38 9.72 5.49
N SER A 190 -1.55 11.05 5.45
CA SER A 190 -0.50 11.99 5.84
C SER A 190 -0.57 12.25 7.36
N PRO A 191 0.56 12.37 8.07
CA PRO A 191 0.56 12.56 9.52
C PRO A 191 -0.17 13.82 9.97
N ASN A 192 -0.95 13.68 11.03
CA ASN A 192 -1.52 14.78 11.80
C ASN A 192 -1.07 14.66 13.26
N ALA A 193 -1.09 15.77 14.02
CA ALA A 193 -0.61 15.85 15.40
C ALA A 193 -1.22 14.78 16.29
N ILE A 194 -2.53 14.56 16.13
CA ILE A 194 -3.28 13.60 16.94
C ILE A 194 -2.73 12.18 16.73
N ASN A 195 -2.50 11.80 15.48
CA ASN A 195 -1.96 10.52 15.11
C ASN A 195 -0.50 10.38 15.56
N VAL A 196 0.32 11.42 15.40
CA VAL A 196 1.71 11.45 15.87
C VAL A 196 1.79 11.25 17.39
N ALA A 197 1.05 12.06 18.14
CA ALA A 197 1.00 11.99 19.60
C ALA A 197 0.50 10.63 20.10
N ARG A 198 -0.53 10.07 19.45
CA ARG A 198 -1.04 8.73 19.76
C ARG A 198 0.04 7.66 19.57
N ILE A 199 0.76 7.71 18.46
CA ILE A 199 1.78 6.71 18.14
C ILE A 199 2.98 6.82 19.07
N LEU A 200 3.45 8.04 19.37
CA LEU A 200 4.54 8.26 20.32
C LEU A 200 4.18 7.75 21.72
N ARG A 201 2.91 7.93 22.14
CA ARG A 201 2.40 7.34 23.39
C ARG A 201 2.44 5.83 23.34
N THR A 202 1.91 5.19 22.30
CA THR A 202 1.96 3.73 22.14
C THR A 202 3.40 3.22 22.13
N GLY A 203 4.32 3.89 21.42
CA GLY A 203 5.73 3.57 21.40
C GLY A 203 6.34 3.60 22.80
N LYS A 204 6.06 4.65 23.58
CA LYS A 204 6.47 4.77 24.99
C LYS A 204 5.91 3.63 25.84
N ASP A 205 4.63 3.31 25.72
CA ASP A 205 3.98 2.22 26.46
C ASP A 205 4.55 0.84 26.09
N CYS A 206 4.99 0.67 24.85
CA CYS A 206 5.70 -0.52 24.36
C CYS A 206 7.20 -0.54 24.70
N GLY A 207 7.73 0.46 25.42
CA GLY A 207 9.15 0.52 25.83
C GLY A 207 10.09 1.16 24.81
N PHE A 208 9.55 1.82 23.78
CA PHE A 208 10.29 2.53 22.72
C PHE A 208 9.94 4.03 22.72
N PRO A 209 10.36 4.80 23.75
CA PRO A 209 10.09 6.23 23.80
C PRO A 209 10.71 6.95 22.59
N GLY A 210 9.94 7.82 21.93
CA GLY A 210 10.37 8.54 20.73
C GLY A 210 10.28 7.72 19.43
N MET A 211 9.88 6.45 19.49
CA MET A 211 9.65 5.66 18.28
C MET A 211 8.33 6.08 17.63
N MET A 212 8.45 6.78 16.51
CA MET A 212 7.30 7.15 15.72
C MET A 212 6.90 6.01 14.78
N ARG A 213 7.81 5.46 13.96
CA ARG A 213 7.43 4.53 12.87
C ARG A 213 8.55 3.58 12.50
N SER A 214 8.22 2.58 11.69
CA SER A 214 9.20 1.73 11.03
C SER A 214 9.44 2.23 9.61
N LEU A 215 10.69 2.51 9.30
CA LEU A 215 11.16 2.76 7.94
C LEU A 215 11.86 1.50 7.44
N ASP A 216 11.56 1.10 6.20
CA ASP A 216 12.25 -0.01 5.55
C ASP A 216 12.57 0.31 4.09
N CYS A 217 13.62 -0.35 3.58
CA CYS A 217 14.15 -0.19 2.23
C CYS A 217 14.18 -1.54 1.51
N THR A 218 13.62 -1.59 0.31
CA THR A 218 13.71 -2.78 -0.54
C THR A 218 14.33 -2.46 -1.89
N HIS A 219 15.34 -3.24 -2.27
CA HIS A 219 15.96 -3.15 -3.60
C HIS A 219 15.09 -3.84 -4.66
N TRP A 220 14.58 -3.07 -5.61
CA TRP A 220 13.77 -3.56 -6.71
C TRP A 220 14.57 -3.65 -8.01
N LYS A 221 14.67 -4.84 -8.61
CA LYS A 221 15.39 -5.02 -9.88
C LYS A 221 14.77 -4.20 -11.01
N TRP A 222 15.59 -3.36 -11.64
CA TRP A 222 15.14 -2.49 -12.71
C TRP A 222 15.53 -3.04 -14.09
N LYS A 223 14.59 -3.77 -14.71
CA LYS A 223 14.78 -4.47 -15.99
C LYS A 223 14.80 -3.52 -17.20
N ASN A 224 13.85 -2.59 -17.26
CA ASN A 224 13.62 -1.70 -18.41
C ASN A 224 14.18 -0.30 -18.16
N ARG A 225 15.50 -0.19 -18.11
CA ARG A 225 16.21 1.04 -17.73
C ARG A 225 16.85 1.74 -18.93
N PRO A 226 16.96 3.07 -18.91
CA PRO A 226 17.82 3.80 -19.85
C PRO A 226 19.30 3.45 -19.63
N THR A 227 20.01 3.10 -20.71
CA THR A 227 21.44 2.72 -20.65
C THR A 227 22.33 3.79 -20.00
N ALA A 228 21.96 5.07 -20.16
CA ALA A 228 22.69 6.22 -19.62
C ALA A 228 22.83 6.20 -18.08
N TRP A 229 21.89 5.60 -17.36
CA TRP A 229 21.88 5.58 -15.89
C TRP A 229 22.33 4.24 -15.32
N ALA A 230 22.63 3.27 -16.18
CA ALA A 230 22.87 1.89 -15.77
C ALA A 230 23.99 1.77 -14.71
N ARG A 231 25.08 2.54 -14.81
CA ARG A 231 26.21 2.41 -13.87
C ARG A 231 25.89 2.86 -12.44
N GLN A 232 25.05 3.87 -12.27
CA GLN A 232 24.70 4.42 -10.95
C GLN A 232 23.78 3.49 -10.16
N TYR A 233 23.05 2.60 -10.83
CA TYR A 233 22.05 1.74 -10.18
C TYR A 233 22.57 0.30 -9.97
N VAL A 234 23.80 -0.03 -10.40
CA VAL A 234 24.46 -1.33 -10.13
C VAL A 234 24.87 -1.39 -8.66
N GLY A 235 24.07 -2.05 -7.83
CA GLY A 235 24.45 -2.31 -6.45
C GLY A 235 25.57 -3.35 -6.33
N ARG A 236 25.97 -3.64 -5.08
CA ARG A 236 27.02 -4.64 -4.74
C ARG A 236 26.76 -6.04 -5.32
N SER A 237 25.50 -6.39 -5.55
CA SER A 237 25.08 -7.67 -6.13
C SER A 237 25.27 -7.77 -7.66
N GLY A 238 25.78 -6.71 -8.31
CA GLY A 238 25.89 -6.61 -9.77
C GLY A 238 24.53 -6.46 -10.49
N SER A 239 23.43 -6.63 -9.76
CA SER A 239 22.08 -6.37 -10.24
C SER A 239 21.76 -4.90 -10.10
N GLN A 240 21.14 -4.32 -11.13
CA GLN A 240 20.75 -2.92 -11.06
C GLN A 240 19.37 -2.80 -10.43
N THR A 241 19.30 -2.00 -9.38
CA THR A 241 18.12 -1.89 -8.55
C THR A 241 17.77 -0.44 -8.31
N ILE A 242 16.47 -0.15 -8.21
CA ILE A 242 15.94 1.09 -7.64
C ILE A 242 15.48 0.73 -6.23
N ILE A 243 15.74 1.60 -5.27
CA ILE A 243 15.28 1.41 -3.89
C ILE A 243 13.84 1.93 -3.76
N LEU A 244 12.99 1.10 -3.16
CA LEU A 244 11.73 1.50 -2.54
C LEU A 244 12.01 1.81 -1.08
N GLU A 245 11.78 3.05 -0.68
CA GLU A 245 11.73 3.48 0.71
C GLU A 245 10.26 3.56 1.13
N ALA A 246 9.88 2.93 2.25
CA ALA A 246 8.53 3.00 2.77
C ALA A 246 8.52 3.19 4.28
N VAL A 247 7.56 3.98 4.77
CA VAL A 247 7.33 4.19 6.19
C VAL A 247 5.94 3.73 6.55
N GLY A 248 5.88 2.75 7.45
CA GLY A 248 4.67 2.16 7.98
C GLY A 248 4.60 2.23 9.50
N ASP A 249 3.39 2.14 10.05
CA ASP A 249 3.18 1.98 11.48
C ASP A 249 2.42 0.69 11.83
N TYR A 250 2.17 0.51 13.12
CA TYR A 250 1.45 -0.63 13.68
C TYR A 250 -0.03 -0.69 13.24
N ASP A 251 -0.64 0.45 12.93
CA ASP A 251 -2.05 0.55 12.50
C ASP A 251 -2.23 0.25 10.99
N LEU A 252 -1.18 -0.25 10.33
CA LEU A 252 -1.10 -0.54 8.90
C LEU A 252 -1.16 0.72 8.02
N TRP A 253 -0.89 1.89 8.59
CA TRP A 253 -0.84 3.13 7.82
C TRP A 253 0.51 3.26 7.11
N ILE A 254 0.43 3.55 5.82
CA ILE A 254 1.57 3.84 4.95
C ILE A 254 1.63 5.35 4.81
N TRP A 255 2.63 5.93 5.44
CA TRP A 255 2.81 7.37 5.49
C TRP A 255 3.63 7.88 4.32
N HIS A 256 4.61 7.07 3.94
CA HIS A 256 5.57 7.41 2.92
C HIS A 256 5.90 6.18 2.08
N ALA A 257 6.08 6.40 0.79
CA ALA A 257 6.57 5.45 -0.18
C ALA A 257 7.27 6.26 -1.28
N TYR A 258 8.54 5.97 -1.51
CA TYR A 258 9.35 6.64 -2.53
C TYR A 258 10.15 5.63 -3.34
N PHE A 259 10.10 5.78 -4.66
CA PHE A 259 10.95 5.07 -5.60
C PHE A 259 11.87 6.08 -6.30
N GLY A 260 13.17 5.81 -6.29
CA GLY A 260 14.09 6.63 -7.09
C GLY A 260 15.54 6.57 -6.67
N LEU A 261 15.84 6.17 -5.43
CA LEU A 261 17.22 6.12 -4.99
C LEU A 261 17.98 4.99 -5.72
N PRO A 262 19.24 5.25 -6.14
CA PRO A 262 20.04 4.24 -6.80
C PRO A 262 20.35 3.06 -5.88
N GLY A 263 20.29 1.85 -6.44
CA GLY A 263 20.59 0.62 -5.73
C GLY A 263 22.04 0.43 -5.28
N THR A 264 22.93 1.38 -5.59
CA THR A 264 24.27 1.47 -4.99
C THR A 264 24.23 1.94 -3.55
N ASN A 265 23.16 2.63 -3.13
CA ASN A 265 23.02 3.13 -1.77
C ASN A 265 22.79 1.95 -0.83
N ASN A 266 23.53 1.94 0.27
CA ASN A 266 23.23 1.12 1.45
C ASN A 266 22.25 1.89 2.35
N ASP A 267 21.77 1.25 3.40
CA ASP A 267 20.73 1.82 4.29
C ASP A 267 21.12 3.18 4.85
N ILE A 268 22.37 3.39 5.26
CA ILE A 268 22.83 4.68 5.79
C ILE A 268 22.84 5.79 4.72
N ASN A 269 23.36 5.51 3.52
CA ASN A 269 23.34 6.47 2.42
C ASN A 269 21.91 6.72 1.91
N MET A 270 21.00 5.76 2.11
CA MET A 270 19.58 5.92 1.83
C MET A 270 19.01 6.98 2.76
N LEU A 271 19.22 6.84 4.08
CA LEU A 271 18.75 7.81 5.07
C LEU A 271 19.27 9.22 4.79
N ASP A 272 20.56 9.37 4.47
CA ASP A 272 21.16 10.66 4.14
C ASP A 272 20.60 11.29 2.86
N ALA A 273 20.30 10.46 1.85
CA ALA A 273 19.73 10.90 0.58
C ALA A 273 18.20 11.04 0.62
N SER A 274 17.55 10.52 1.66
CA SER A 274 16.11 10.50 1.79
C SER A 274 15.60 11.91 2.06
N TYR A 275 14.63 12.31 1.25
CA TYR A 275 13.91 13.57 1.44
C TYR A 275 13.11 13.60 2.75
N LEU A 276 12.90 12.44 3.39
CA LEU A 276 12.24 12.32 4.68
C LEU A 276 13.09 12.95 5.80
N PHE A 277 14.42 12.81 5.73
CA PHE A 277 15.35 13.31 6.76
C PHE A 277 16.03 14.63 6.40
N ALA A 278 15.98 15.05 5.14
CA ALA A 278 16.67 16.25 4.66
C ALA A 278 16.26 17.59 5.35
N ASN A 279 15.12 17.63 6.07
CA ASN A 279 14.65 18.82 6.80
C ASN A 279 14.56 18.61 8.32
N LEU A 280 15.07 17.49 8.85
CA LEU A 280 15.14 17.24 10.31
C LEU A 280 16.48 17.67 10.92
N ALA A 281 17.35 18.31 10.14
CA ALA A 281 18.71 18.74 10.50
C ALA A 281 18.83 20.26 10.62
#